data_AF-N1V7H3-F1
#
_entry.id   AF-N1V7H3-F1
#
_cell.length_a   1.000
_cell.length_b   1.000
_cell.length_c   1.000
_cell.angle_alpha   90.00
_cell.angle_beta   90.00
_cell.angle_gamma   90.00
#
_symmetry.space_group_name_H-M   'P 1'
#
loop_
_entity.id
_entity.type
_entity.pdbx_description
1 polymer ?
#
loop_
_entity_poly.entity_id
_entity_poly.type
_entity_poly.pdbx_seq_one_letter_code
_entity_poly.pdbx_strand_id
1 'polypeptide(L)'
;SAAGTAASVGLGLVAGATYALYSWVVHRLMEQHVGRAAAMGAVFGAGGVLLLPVLAVTGAPLVESPSSFTVAVYMALVPMFLGYFLFGIGLARVRPSTATTLTLAEPAVAAVLAILVVGEQLSVLGWTGLSIIGAALVVLAVAPANATAERPQALVPAPARA
;
A
#
# COMPACT_ATOMS: atom_id res chain seq x y z
N SER A 1 -27.81 -12.08 -3.32
CA SER A 1 -28.02 -13.38 -4.01
C SER A 1 -26.67 -14.05 -4.20
N ALA A 2 -26.62 -15.38 -4.39
CA ALA A 2 -25.37 -16.10 -4.64
C ALA A 2 -24.59 -15.54 -5.84
N ALA A 3 -25.29 -15.05 -6.88
CA ALA A 3 -24.69 -14.37 -8.03
C ALA A 3 -23.96 -13.06 -7.66
N GLY A 4 -24.53 -12.26 -6.74
CA GLY A 4 -23.87 -11.04 -6.24
C GLY A 4 -22.61 -11.34 -5.42
N THR A 5 -22.61 -12.44 -4.66
CA THR A 5 -21.42 -12.92 -3.94
C THR A 5 -20.34 -13.42 -4.89
N ALA A 6 -20.69 -14.17 -5.93
CA ALA A 6 -19.72 -14.62 -6.94
C ALA A 6 -19.11 -13.44 -7.70
N ALA A 7 -19.92 -12.43 -8.05
CA ALA A 7 -19.45 -11.22 -8.71
C ALA A 7 -18.47 -10.41 -7.83
N SER A 8 -18.76 -10.23 -6.54
CA SER A 8 -17.85 -9.51 -5.64
C SER A 8 -16.55 -10.27 -5.39
N VAL A 9 -16.60 -11.60 -5.29
CA VAL A 9 -15.40 -12.45 -5.26
C VAL A 9 -14.59 -12.27 -6.54
N GLY A 10 -15.22 -12.29 -7.71
CA GLY A 10 -14.56 -12.05 -8.99
C GLY A 10 -13.87 -10.69 -9.06
N LEU A 11 -14.57 -9.62 -8.64
CA LEU A 11 -13.99 -8.28 -8.56
C LEU A 11 -12.82 -8.21 -7.56
N GLY A 12 -12.91 -8.90 -6.42
CA GLY A 12 -11.82 -9.00 -5.45
C GLY A 12 -10.58 -9.70 -6.01
N LEU A 13 -10.76 -10.77 -6.78
CA LEU A 13 -9.66 -11.46 -7.47
C LEU A 13 -9.01 -10.56 -8.52
N VAL A 14 -9.81 -9.81 -9.29
CA VAL A 14 -9.29 -8.82 -10.24
C VAL A 14 -8.47 -7.75 -9.52
N ALA A 15 -8.99 -7.19 -8.43
CA ALA A 15 -8.26 -6.19 -7.62
C ALA A 15 -6.93 -6.75 -7.09
N GLY A 16 -6.93 -7.98 -6.57
CA GLY A 16 -5.72 -8.66 -6.11
C GLY A 16 -4.71 -8.92 -7.23
N ALA A 17 -5.17 -9.36 -8.40
CA ALA A 17 -4.33 -9.58 -9.57
C ALA A 17 -3.71 -8.27 -10.08
N THR A 18 -4.48 -7.18 -10.11
CA THR A 18 -3.96 -5.85 -10.48
C THR A 18 -2.93 -5.35 -9.47
N TYR A 19 -3.14 -5.57 -8.17
CA TYR A 19 -2.16 -5.19 -7.15
C TYR A 19 -0.85 -5.99 -7.25
N ALA A 20 -0.96 -7.31 -7.53
CA ALA A 20 0.21 -8.14 -7.79
C ALA A 20 0.98 -7.69 -9.03
N LEU A 21 0.26 -7.38 -10.13
CA LEU A 21 0.86 -6.85 -11.35
C LEU A 21 1.56 -5.51 -11.11
N TYR A 22 0.90 -4.57 -10.41
CA TYR A 22 1.49 -3.30 -10.00
C TYR A 22 2.80 -3.50 -9.24
N SER A 23 2.78 -4.36 -8.22
CA SER A 23 3.96 -4.64 -7.38
C SER A 23 5.10 -5.23 -8.20
N TRP A 24 4.78 -6.15 -9.11
CA TRP A 24 5.75 -6.76 -10.01
C TRP A 24 6.34 -5.76 -11.01
N VAL A 25 5.53 -4.92 -11.65
CA VAL A 25 6.00 -3.89 -12.60
C VAL A 25 6.93 -2.90 -11.89
N VAL A 26 6.54 -2.39 -10.72
CA VAL A 26 7.38 -1.45 -9.96
C VAL A 26 8.70 -2.08 -9.56
N HIS A 27 8.67 -3.33 -9.08
CA HIS A 27 9.88 -4.06 -8.72
C HIS A 27 10.80 -4.24 -9.93
N ARG A 28 10.25 -4.69 -11.06
CA ARG A 28 11.01 -4.91 -12.30
C ARG A 28 11.63 -3.62 -12.86
N LEU A 29 10.93 -2.49 -12.76
CA LEU A 29 11.49 -1.19 -13.15
C LEU A 29 12.68 -0.81 -12.26
N MET A 30 12.58 -1.06 -10.96
CA MET A 30 13.68 -0.80 -10.03
C MET A 30 14.90 -1.71 -10.27
N GLU A 31 14.69 -2.99 -10.62
CA GLU A 31 15.78 -3.90 -11.03
C GLU A 31 16.50 -3.40 -12.30
N GLN A 32 15.78 -2.67 -13.16
CA GLN A 32 16.33 -2.01 -14.34
C GLN A 32 16.96 -0.64 -14.04
N HIS A 33 17.28 -0.35 -12.77
CA HIS A 33 17.92 0.89 -12.32
C HIS A 33 17.06 2.16 -12.49
N VAL A 34 15.74 2.01 -12.69
CA VAL A 34 14.81 3.15 -12.65
C VAL A 34 14.63 3.57 -11.19
N GLY A 35 14.90 4.84 -10.89
CA GLY A 35 14.71 5.37 -9.53
C GLY A 35 13.26 5.20 -9.05
N ARG A 36 13.06 4.90 -7.76
CA ARG A 36 11.74 4.63 -7.15
C ARG A 36 10.68 5.69 -7.51
N ALA A 37 11.03 6.98 -7.44
CA ALA A 37 10.11 8.07 -7.78
C ALA A 37 9.69 8.05 -9.25
N ALA A 38 10.62 7.76 -10.17
CA ALA A 38 10.33 7.65 -11.58
C ALA A 38 9.49 6.39 -11.90
N ALA A 39 9.80 5.25 -11.27
CA ALA A 39 9.03 4.01 -11.44
C ALA A 39 7.58 4.18 -10.94
N MET A 40 7.40 4.71 -9.73
CA MET A 40 6.08 4.98 -9.15
C MET A 40 5.32 6.03 -9.97
N GLY A 41 5.98 7.11 -10.37
CA GLY A 41 5.39 8.17 -11.20
C GLY A 41 4.96 7.68 -12.58
N ALA A 42 5.73 6.81 -13.23
CA ALA A 42 5.37 6.22 -14.52
C ALA A 42 4.13 5.32 -14.40
N VAL A 43 4.09 4.45 -13.39
CA VAL A 43 2.97 3.52 -13.18
C VAL A 43 1.70 4.27 -12.78
N PHE A 44 1.77 5.20 -11.81
CA PHE A 44 0.61 6.02 -11.43
C PHE A 44 0.19 7.00 -12.52
N GLY A 45 1.14 7.56 -13.27
CA GLY A 45 0.86 8.44 -14.40
C GLY A 45 0.11 7.71 -15.52
N ALA A 46 0.60 6.52 -15.90
CA ALA A 46 -0.09 5.66 -16.87
C ALA A 46 -1.48 5.24 -16.37
N GLY A 47 -1.59 4.83 -15.10
CA GLY A 47 -2.88 4.53 -14.48
C GLY A 47 -3.84 5.72 -14.46
N GLY A 48 -3.34 6.92 -14.18
CA GLY A 48 -4.11 8.16 -14.22
C GLY A 48 -4.62 8.49 -15.62
N VAL A 49 -3.79 8.33 -16.66
CA VAL A 49 -4.21 8.49 -18.06
C VAL A 49 -5.30 7.48 -18.43
N LEU A 50 -5.13 6.21 -18.04
CA LEU A 50 -6.13 5.17 -18.27
C LEU A 50 -7.45 5.42 -17.52
N LEU A 51 -7.43 6.20 -16.44
CA LEU A 51 -8.62 6.59 -15.68
C LEU A 51 -9.33 7.82 -16.25
N LEU A 52 -8.75 8.57 -17.20
CA LEU A 52 -9.42 9.74 -17.81
C LEU A 52 -10.78 9.42 -18.45
N PRO A 53 -10.96 8.29 -19.18
CA PRO A 53 -12.28 7.93 -19.71
C PRO A 53 -13.30 7.64 -18.61
N VAL A 54 -12.87 6.99 -17.52
CA VAL A 54 -13.73 6.74 -16.37
C VAL A 54 -14.13 8.07 -15.72
N LEU A 55 -13.17 8.97 -15.53
CA LEU A 55 -13.43 10.32 -15.03
C LEU A 55 -14.40 11.09 -15.93
N ALA A 56 -14.29 10.98 -17.25
CA ALA A 56 -15.21 11.63 -18.17
C ALA A 56 -16.65 11.12 -18.05
N VAL A 57 -16.83 9.82 -17.76
CA VAL A 57 -18.15 9.19 -17.63
C VAL A 57 -18.74 9.35 -16.22
N THR A 58 -17.93 9.24 -15.17
CA THR A 58 -18.40 9.16 -13.78
C THR A 58 -18.03 10.39 -12.93
N GLY A 59 -17.29 11.34 -13.47
CA GLY A 59 -16.69 12.43 -12.71
C GLY A 59 -17.56 13.66 -12.49
N ALA A 60 -18.76 13.73 -13.08
CA ALA A 60 -19.65 14.88 -12.92
C ALA A 60 -19.89 15.29 -11.44
N PRO A 61 -20.09 14.36 -10.48
CA PRO A 61 -20.26 14.71 -9.07
C PRO A 61 -19.04 15.38 -8.41
N LEU A 62 -17.83 15.22 -8.98
CA LEU A 62 -16.60 15.82 -8.43
C LEU A 62 -16.58 17.33 -8.60
N VAL A 63 -17.24 17.86 -9.63
CA VAL A 63 -17.26 19.30 -9.97
C VAL A 63 -18.63 19.95 -9.75
N GLU A 64 -19.59 19.17 -9.23
CA GLU A 64 -20.96 19.63 -8.96
C GLU A 64 -21.02 20.73 -7.90
N SER A 65 -20.12 20.70 -6.91
CA SER A 65 -20.03 21.73 -5.88
C SER A 65 -18.57 22.04 -5.49
N PRO A 66 -18.29 23.27 -4.99
CA PRO A 66 -16.98 23.60 -4.44
C PRO A 66 -16.55 22.66 -3.30
N SER A 67 -17.51 22.14 -2.53
CA SER A 67 -17.26 21.17 -1.46
C SER A 67 -16.77 19.83 -2.03
N SER A 68 -17.49 19.24 -2.99
CA SER A 68 -17.12 17.98 -3.63
C SER A 68 -15.74 18.07 -4.28
N PHE A 69 -15.48 19.19 -4.96
CA PHE A 69 -14.19 19.44 -5.58
C PHE A 69 -13.07 19.57 -4.54
N THR A 70 -13.31 20.29 -3.44
CA THR A 70 -12.34 20.43 -2.35
C THR A 70 -12.02 19.09 -1.71
N VAL A 71 -13.03 18.24 -1.49
CA VAL A 71 -12.83 16.87 -0.97
C VAL A 71 -12.01 16.03 -1.95
N ALA A 72 -12.31 16.11 -3.26
CA ALA A 72 -11.54 15.40 -4.28
C ALA A 72 -10.07 15.83 -4.31
N VAL A 73 -9.81 17.15 -4.29
CA VAL A 73 -8.45 17.71 -4.24
C VAL A 73 -7.75 17.31 -2.94
N TYR A 74 -8.45 17.38 -1.80
CA TYR A 74 -7.91 16.94 -0.52
C TYR A 74 -7.49 15.47 -0.57
N MET A 75 -8.35 14.57 -1.08
CA MET A 75 -8.05 13.14 -1.20
C MET A 75 -6.89 12.86 -2.15
N ALA A 76 -6.78 13.60 -3.26
CA ALA A 76 -5.68 13.46 -4.20
C ALA A 76 -4.34 13.93 -3.61
N LEU A 77 -4.33 15.07 -2.92
CA LEU A 77 -3.10 15.70 -2.45
C LEU A 77 -2.61 15.15 -1.11
N VAL A 78 -3.51 14.89 -0.16
CA VAL A 78 -3.13 14.58 1.22
C VAL A 78 -2.91 13.07 1.42
N PRO A 79 -3.94 12.19 1.43
CA PRO A 79 -3.70 10.78 1.67
C PRO A 79 -2.97 10.11 0.49
N MET A 80 -3.27 10.49 -0.76
CA MET A 80 -2.65 9.87 -1.92
C MET A 80 -1.25 10.43 -2.21
N PHE A 81 -1.10 11.70 -2.57
CA PHE A 81 0.23 12.21 -2.93
C PHE A 81 1.18 12.34 -1.73
N LEU A 82 0.80 13.12 -0.72
CA LEU A 82 1.67 13.39 0.43
C LEU A 82 1.94 12.12 1.25
N GLY A 83 0.92 11.28 1.47
CA GLY A 83 1.07 9.99 2.15
C GLY A 83 2.12 9.09 1.49
N TYR A 84 1.99 8.81 0.18
CA TYR A 84 2.96 7.98 -0.54
C TYR A 84 4.34 8.64 -0.67
N PHE A 85 4.40 9.97 -0.78
CA PHE A 85 5.66 10.70 -0.82
C PHE A 85 6.44 10.56 0.50
N LEU A 86 5.77 10.83 1.63
CA LEU A 86 6.35 10.65 2.97
C LEU A 86 6.70 9.19 3.23
N PHE A 87 5.87 8.24 2.80
CA PHE A 87 6.18 6.81 2.89
C PHE A 87 7.45 6.45 2.11
N GLY A 88 7.64 7.02 0.91
CA GLY A 88 8.87 6.87 0.15
C GLY A 88 10.11 7.41 0.87
N ILE A 89 9.99 8.57 1.51
CA ILE A 89 11.08 9.13 2.35
C ILE A 89 11.33 8.23 3.56
N GLY A 90 10.29 7.75 4.22
CA GLY A 90 10.38 6.85 5.37
C GLY A 90 11.13 5.57 5.02
N LEU A 91 10.78 4.93 3.90
CA LEU A 91 11.43 3.71 3.42
C LEU A 91 12.92 3.90 3.12
N ALA A 92 13.35 5.11 2.75
CA ALA A 92 14.77 5.42 2.55
C ALA A 92 15.54 5.59 3.87
N ARG A 93 14.85 5.73 5.02
CA ARG A 93 15.45 6.02 6.34
C ARG A 93 15.25 4.90 7.37
N VAL A 94 14.33 3.97 7.16
CA VAL A 94 14.02 2.88 8.10
C VAL A 94 14.34 1.52 7.51
N ARG A 95 14.57 0.52 8.38
CA ARG A 95 14.75 -0.87 7.95
C ARG A 95 13.45 -1.40 7.31
N PRO A 96 13.54 -2.31 6.32
CA PRO A 96 12.36 -2.90 5.69
C PRO A 96 11.36 -3.51 6.67
N SER A 97 11.84 -4.22 7.70
CA SER A 97 10.98 -4.81 8.74
C SER A 97 10.19 -3.76 9.54
N THR A 98 10.80 -2.61 9.82
CA THR A 98 10.12 -1.48 10.48
C THR A 98 9.06 -0.89 9.56
N ALA A 99 9.35 -0.71 8.26
CA ALA A 99 8.38 -0.22 7.30
C ALA A 99 7.16 -1.17 7.19
N THR A 100 7.38 -2.48 7.11
CA THR A 100 6.30 -3.48 7.09
C THR A 100 5.45 -3.43 8.37
N THR A 101 6.08 -3.30 9.54
CA THR A 101 5.35 -3.16 10.81
C THR A 101 4.51 -1.89 10.85
N LEU A 102 5.04 -0.78 10.35
CA LEU A 102 4.33 0.50 10.27
C LEU A 102 3.09 0.40 9.36
N THR A 103 3.22 -0.23 8.19
CA THR A 103 2.09 -0.45 7.27
C THR A 103 1.04 -1.39 7.86
N LEU A 104 1.45 -2.41 8.63
CA LEU A 104 0.50 -3.28 9.34
C LEU A 104 -0.21 -2.56 10.50
N ALA A 105 0.34 -1.46 11.01
CA ALA A 105 -0.30 -0.64 12.03
C ALA A 105 -1.36 0.31 11.46
N GLU A 106 -1.28 0.63 10.17
CA GLU A 106 -2.20 1.53 9.48
C GLU A 106 -3.68 1.10 9.60
N PRO A 107 -4.08 -0.17 9.43
CA PRO A 107 -5.47 -0.60 9.62
C PRO A 107 -5.97 -0.38 11.05
N ALA A 108 -5.12 -0.57 12.06
CA ALA A 108 -5.49 -0.34 13.45
C ALA A 108 -5.70 1.16 13.72
N VAL A 109 -4.80 2.01 13.23
CA VAL A 109 -4.94 3.47 13.32
C VAL A 109 -6.19 3.94 12.56
N ALA A 110 -6.44 3.42 11.37
CA ALA A 110 -7.62 3.72 10.57
C ALA A 110 -8.93 3.34 11.30
N ALA A 111 -8.98 2.16 11.92
CA ALA A 111 -10.12 1.73 12.73
C ALA A 111 -10.34 2.66 13.93
N VAL A 112 -9.28 3.05 14.64
CA VAL A 112 -9.38 4.02 15.75
C VAL A 112 -9.88 5.38 15.26
N LEU A 113 -9.36 5.88 14.13
CA LEU A 113 -9.83 7.13 13.52
C LEU A 113 -11.28 7.03 13.07
N ALA A 114 -11.74 5.89 12.55
CA ALA A 114 -13.16 5.68 12.21
C ALA A 114 -14.06 5.80 13.45
N ILE A 115 -13.65 5.24 14.59
CA ILE A 115 -14.40 5.39 15.86
C ILE A 115 -14.38 6.85 16.32
N LEU A 116 -13.22 7.49 16.36
CA LEU A 116 -13.05 8.81 16.98
C LEU A 116 -13.55 9.98 16.11
N VAL A 117 -13.34 9.89 14.80
CA VAL A 117 -13.63 10.97 13.84
C VAL A 117 -14.95 10.76 13.13
N VAL A 118 -15.22 9.53 12.68
CA VAL A 118 -16.47 9.20 11.95
C VAL A 118 -17.60 8.82 12.93
N GLY A 119 -17.25 8.40 14.15
CA GLY A 119 -18.22 7.97 15.16
C GLY A 119 -18.70 6.53 14.95
N GLU A 120 -17.95 5.70 14.22
CA GLU A 120 -18.34 4.32 13.97
C GLU A 120 -18.31 3.47 15.25
N GLN A 121 -19.31 2.61 15.41
CA GLN A 121 -19.38 1.65 16.51
C GLN A 121 -18.91 0.28 16.03
N LEU A 122 -17.78 -0.18 16.56
CA LEU A 122 -17.31 -1.53 16.28
C LEU A 122 -18.20 -2.56 16.94
N SER A 123 -18.63 -3.56 16.15
CA SER A 123 -19.24 -4.77 16.68
C SER A 123 -18.25 -5.56 17.53
N VAL A 124 -18.74 -6.54 18.28
CA VAL A 124 -17.88 -7.46 19.06
C VAL A 124 -16.82 -8.11 18.16
N LEU A 125 -17.18 -8.50 16.93
CA LEU A 125 -16.23 -9.03 15.95
C LEU A 125 -15.19 -7.98 15.51
N GLY A 126 -15.60 -6.72 15.35
CA GLY A 126 -14.70 -5.61 15.05
C GLY A 126 -13.64 -5.39 16.14
N TRP A 127 -14.05 -5.41 17.41
CA TRP A 127 -13.14 -5.32 18.55
C TRP A 127 -12.19 -6.53 18.64
N THR A 128 -12.68 -7.73 18.39
CA THR A 128 -11.85 -8.93 18.33
C THR A 128 -10.80 -8.82 17.23
N GLY A 129 -11.19 -8.39 16.03
CA GLY A 129 -10.27 -8.18 14.90
C GLY A 129 -9.19 -7.15 15.21
N LEU A 130 -9.58 -6.00 15.79
CA LEU A 130 -8.64 -4.95 16.21
C LEU A 130 -7.65 -5.46 17.27
N SER A 131 -8.13 -6.25 18.22
CA SER A 131 -7.30 -6.84 19.28
C SER A 131 -6.28 -7.83 18.72
N ILE A 132 -6.68 -8.67 17.76
CA ILE A 132 -5.78 -9.62 17.07
C ILE A 132 -4.69 -8.87 16.30
N ILE A 133 -5.06 -7.83 15.55
CA ILE A 133 -4.09 -6.97 14.83
C ILE A 133 -3.11 -6.33 15.82
N GLY A 134 -3.62 -5.76 16.91
CA GLY A 134 -2.79 -5.16 17.97
C GLY A 134 -1.79 -6.16 18.56
N ALA A 135 -2.24 -7.38 18.88
CA ALA A 135 -1.36 -8.44 19.39
C ALA A 135 -0.29 -8.84 18.37
N ALA A 136 -0.65 -8.99 17.09
CA ALA A 136 0.30 -9.31 16.03
C ALA A 136 1.37 -8.23 15.86
N LEU A 137 0.98 -6.96 15.96
CA LEU A 137 1.91 -5.82 15.90
C LEU A 137 2.86 -5.78 17.09
N VAL A 138 2.36 -6.05 18.31
CA VAL A 138 3.22 -6.15 19.50
C VAL A 138 4.25 -7.26 19.30
N VAL A 139 3.81 -8.46 18.88
CA VAL A 139 4.71 -9.58 18.59
C VAL A 139 5.75 -9.20 17.54
N LEU A 140 5.35 -8.55 16.44
CA LEU A 140 6.27 -8.13 15.38
C LEU A 140 7.26 -7.06 15.85
N ALA A 141 6.84 -6.17 16.76
CA ALA A 141 7.68 -5.11 17.30
C ALA A 141 8.72 -5.62 18.33
N VAL A 142 8.38 -6.65 19.12
CA VAL A 142 9.28 -7.20 20.16
C VAL A 142 10.05 -8.45 19.71
N ALA A 143 9.59 -9.18 18.70
CA ALA A 143 10.31 -10.34 18.19
C ALA A 143 11.62 -9.91 17.52
N PRO A 144 12.76 -10.55 17.82
CA PRO A 144 13.99 -10.29 17.09
C PRO A 144 13.72 -10.60 15.61
N ALA A 145 13.97 -9.61 14.74
CA ALA A 145 13.87 -9.82 13.31
C ALA A 145 14.69 -11.07 12.97
N ASN A 146 14.06 -12.09 12.41
CA ASN A 146 14.76 -13.26 11.92
C ASN A 146 15.78 -12.73 10.91
N ALA A 147 17.03 -12.63 11.33
CA ALA A 147 18.14 -12.39 10.45
C ALA A 147 18.17 -13.63 9.56
N THR A 148 17.51 -13.55 8.40
CA THR A 148 17.83 -14.43 7.29
C THR A 148 19.32 -14.34 7.18
N ALA A 149 20.01 -15.39 7.61
CA ALA A 149 21.44 -15.48 7.53
C ALA A 149 21.80 -15.22 6.07
N GLU A 150 22.26 -14.01 5.77
CA GLU A 150 23.09 -13.79 4.60
C GLU A 150 24.31 -14.66 4.86
N ARG A 151 24.23 -15.91 4.40
CA ARG A 151 25.37 -16.81 4.31
C ARG A 151 26.45 -15.98 3.62
N PRO A 152 27.58 -15.69 4.29
CA PRO A 152 28.69 -15.01 3.63
C PRO A 152 28.94 -15.80 2.35
N GLN A 153 28.80 -15.14 1.19
CA GLN A 153 29.23 -15.71 -0.07
C GLN A 153 30.67 -16.18 0.18
N ALA A 154 30.85 -17.50 0.25
CA ALA A 154 32.15 -18.09 0.40
C ALA A 154 32.98 -17.53 -0.76
N LEU A 155 33.99 -16.75 -0.39
CA LEU A 155 34.95 -16.11 -1.25
C LEU A 155 35.41 -17.16 -2.27
N VAL A 156 34.88 -17.12 -3.49
CA VAL A 156 35.35 -18.00 -4.58
C VAL A 156 36.79 -17.54 -4.85
N PRO A 157 37.82 -18.33 -4.55
CA PRO A 157 39.20 -17.93 -4.83
C PRO A 157 39.33 -17.80 -6.36
N ALA A 158 39.82 -16.67 -6.82
CA ALA A 158 40.14 -16.48 -8.23
C ALA A 158 41.11 -17.58 -8.69
N PRO A 159 40.93 -18.18 -9.87
CA PRO A 159 41.88 -19.18 -10.37
C PRO A 159 43.26 -18.51 -10.51
N ALA A 160 44.25 -19.11 -9.85
CA ALA A 160 45.65 -18.74 -10.01
C ALA A 160 46.00 -18.86 -11.50
N ARG A 161 46.35 -17.72 -12.12
CA ARG A 161 46.94 -17.72 -13.45
C ARG A 161 48.32 -18.36 -13.33
N ALA A 162 48.48 -19.54 -13.94
CA ALA A 162 49.77 -20.15 -14.24
C ALA A 162 50.30 -19.61 -15.57
#